data_AF-A0A2V8ZRK0-F1
#
_entry.id   AF-A0A2V8ZRK0-F1
#
_cell.length_a   1.000
_cell.length_b   1.000
_cell.length_c   1.000
_cell.angle_alpha   90.00
_cell.angle_beta   90.00
_cell.angle_gamma   90.00
#
_symmetry.space_group_name_H-M   'P 1'
#
loop_
_entity.id
_entity.type
_entity.pdbx_description
1 polymer ?
#
loop_
_entity_poly.entity_id
_entity_poly.type
_entity_poly.pdbx_seq_one_letter_code
_entity_poly.pdbx_strand_id
1 'polypeptide(L)'
;MQFSEDDLRAALRRKDPGEPFTERVMAHVIQRQARVTAAPRTASRLGELWHRRWLRPALTGAVAAMLIVGGSLGFLHYRNVQRWREGEAAKQHALVALRITNAKLNHVIERVKTSQAP
;
A
#
# COMPACT_ATOMS: atom_id res chain seq x y z
N MET A 1 15.42 -2.74 -9.92
CA MET A 1 15.53 -4.15 -9.48
C MET A 1 14.14 -4.76 -9.60
N GLN A 2 13.90 -5.60 -10.60
CA GLN A 2 12.72 -6.46 -10.64
C GLN A 2 13.05 -7.70 -9.80
N PHE A 3 12.30 -7.96 -8.74
CA PHE A 3 12.40 -9.21 -8.00
C PHE A 3 11.63 -10.28 -8.77
N SER A 4 12.22 -11.44 -9.01
CA SER A 4 11.49 -12.57 -9.61
C SER A 4 10.42 -13.06 -8.64
N GLU A 5 9.28 -13.49 -9.16
CA GLU A 5 8.21 -14.10 -8.36
C GLU A 5 8.71 -15.33 -7.60
N ASP A 6 9.68 -16.04 -8.20
CA ASP A 6 10.36 -17.19 -7.61
C ASP A 6 11.27 -16.78 -6.43
N ASP A 7 11.95 -15.64 -6.51
CA ASP A 7 12.78 -15.12 -5.42
C ASP A 7 11.93 -14.74 -4.20
N LEU A 8 10.76 -14.14 -4.46
CA LEU A 8 9.82 -13.77 -3.40
C LEU A 8 9.22 -15.02 -2.75
N ARG A 9 8.91 -16.04 -3.54
CA ARG A 9 8.39 -17.32 -3.06
C ARG A 9 9.42 -18.08 -2.23
N ALA A 10 10.69 -18.02 -2.62
CA ALA A 10 11.79 -18.58 -1.85
C ALA A 10 12.00 -17.84 -0.52
N ALA A 11 11.96 -16.51 -0.54
CA ALA A 11 12.14 -15.67 0.65
C ALA A 11 10.99 -15.80 1.66
N LEU A 12 9.76 -16.00 1.19
CA LEU A 12 8.57 -16.18 2.05
C LEU A 12 8.36 -17.61 2.52
N ARG A 13 9.25 -18.55 2.17
CA ARG A 13 9.14 -19.92 2.63
C ARG A 13 9.28 -19.94 4.16
N ARG A 14 8.27 -20.49 4.85
CA ARG A 14 8.29 -20.62 6.30
C ARG A 14 9.54 -21.37 6.74
N LYS A 15 10.35 -20.72 7.56
CA LYS A 15 11.49 -21.30 8.27
C LYS A 15 11.12 -21.33 9.74
N ASP A 16 11.03 -22.53 10.30
CA ASP A 16 10.68 -22.69 11.71
C ASP A 16 11.85 -22.19 12.58
N PRO A 17 11.67 -21.11 13.35
CA PRO A 17 12.66 -20.69 14.30
C PRO A 17 12.52 -21.60 15.52
N GLY A 18 13.26 -22.70 15.54
CA GLY A 18 13.10 -23.78 16.52
C GLY A 18 13.06 -23.34 17.99
N GLU A 19 12.70 -24.29 18.86
CA GLU A 19 12.42 -24.15 20.30
C GLU A 19 13.15 -23.03 21.08
N PRO A 20 14.49 -22.86 20.99
CA PRO A 20 15.21 -21.79 21.71
C PRO A 20 14.83 -20.36 21.28
N PHE A 21 14.19 -20.16 20.12
CA PHE A 21 13.70 -18.84 19.71
C PHE A 21 12.51 -18.39 20.56
N THR A 22 11.55 -19.28 20.79
CA THR A 22 10.35 -19.01 21.58
C THR A 22 10.74 -18.65 23.01
N GLU A 23 11.67 -19.40 23.61
CA GLU A 23 12.18 -19.11 24.96
C GLU A 23 12.80 -17.71 25.06
N ARG A 24 13.65 -17.33 24.09
CA ARG A 24 14.27 -15.99 24.05
C ARG A 24 13.24 -14.88 23.90
N VAL A 25 12.22 -15.07 23.05
CA VAL A 25 11.14 -14.08 22.87
C VAL A 25 10.34 -13.93 24.15
N MET A 26 9.95 -15.04 24.77
CA MET A 26 9.17 -15.04 26.01
C MET A 26 9.95 -14.39 27.16
N ALA A 27 11.24 -14.70 27.29
CA ALA A 27 12.13 -14.05 28.27
C ALA A 27 12.19 -12.52 28.05
N HIS A 28 12.27 -12.09 26.79
CA HIS A 28 12.31 -10.65 26.45
C HIS A 28 10.99 -9.93 26.75
N VAL A 29 9.85 -10.60 26.50
CA VAL A 29 8.51 -10.07 26.82
C VAL A 29 8.35 -9.89 28.33
N ILE A 30 8.71 -10.93 29.11
CA ILE A 30 8.63 -10.89 30.58
C ILE A 30 9.52 -9.77 31.14
N GLN A 31 10.76 -9.64 30.64
CA GLN A 31 11.69 -8.61 31.09
C GLN A 31 11.19 -7.19 30.78
N ARG A 32 10.58 -6.98 29.61
CA ARG A 32 10.01 -5.69 29.23
C ARG A 32 8.80 -5.34 30.09
N GLN A 33 7.94 -6.32 30.39
CA GLN A 33 6.79 -6.12 31.25
C GLN A 33 7.20 -5.77 32.68
N ALA A 34 8.20 -6.47 33.22
CA ALA A 34 8.78 -6.19 34.53
C ALA A 34 9.32 -4.75 34.63
N ARG A 35 10.00 -4.24 33.60
CA ARG A 35 10.51 -2.85 33.56
C ARG A 35 9.38 -1.80 33.55
N VAL A 36 8.27 -2.09 32.87
CA VAL A 36 7.10 -1.17 32.84
C VAL A 36 6.42 -1.13 34.20
N THR A 37 6.32 -2.25 34.91
CA THR A 37 5.73 -2.30 36.27
C THR A 37 6.66 -1.81 37.37
N ALA A 38 7.98 -1.90 37.19
CA ALA A 38 8.99 -1.51 38.18
C ALA A 38 9.41 -0.04 38.09
N ALA A 39 8.89 0.73 37.12
CA ALA A 39 9.14 2.16 37.04
C ALA A 39 8.61 2.85 38.33
N PRO A 40 9.46 3.59 39.08
CA PRO A 40 9.06 4.16 40.35
C PRO A 40 7.99 5.24 40.14
N ARG A 41 6.80 5.01 40.72
CA ARG A 41 5.63 5.92 40.75
C ARG A 41 5.84 7.19 41.60
N THR A 42 7.08 7.68 41.73
CA THR A 42 7.42 8.82 42.59
C THR A 42 7.59 10.13 41.81
N ALA A 43 7.66 10.09 40.48
CA ALA A 43 7.71 11.30 39.67
C ALA A 43 6.31 11.85 39.39
N SER A 44 5.90 12.80 40.23
CA SER A 44 5.01 13.93 39.92
C SER A 44 3.49 13.69 39.89
N ARG A 45 2.85 13.69 41.08
CA ARG A 45 1.41 13.97 41.23
C ARG A 45 0.98 15.28 40.55
N LEU A 46 1.89 16.25 40.40
CA LEU A 46 1.67 17.49 39.63
C LEU A 46 1.67 17.27 38.10
N GLY A 47 2.52 16.40 37.57
CA GLY A 47 2.53 16.05 36.14
C GLY A 47 1.31 15.23 35.75
N GLU A 48 0.84 14.37 36.65
CA GLU A 48 -0.31 13.48 36.44
C GLU A 48 -1.65 14.25 36.35
N LEU A 49 -1.82 15.34 37.11
CA LEU A 49 -2.98 16.22 37.01
C LEU A 49 -3.00 17.04 35.70
N TRP A 50 -1.83 17.47 35.24
CA TRP A 50 -1.68 18.20 33.99
C TRP A 50 -1.91 17.28 32.78
N HIS A 51 -1.34 16.07 32.82
CA HIS A 51 -1.60 15.03 31.84
C HIS A 51 -3.05 14.55 31.84
N ARG A 52 -3.72 14.38 32.98
CA ARG A 52 -5.12 13.92 33.05
C ARG A 52 -6.13 14.93 32.51
N ARG A 53 -5.80 16.24 32.51
CA ARG A 53 -6.59 17.29 31.85
C ARG A 53 -6.44 17.22 30.31
N TRP A 54 -5.27 16.80 29.81
CA TRP A 54 -4.94 16.71 28.38
C TRP A 54 -5.08 15.31 27.77
N LEU A 55 -5.23 14.26 28.59
CA LEU A 55 -5.39 12.87 28.15
C LEU A 55 -6.84 12.42 28.03
N ARG A 56 -7.81 13.21 28.54
CA ARG A 56 -9.23 12.94 28.27
C ARG A 56 -9.58 12.96 26.76
N PRO A 57 -8.94 13.76 25.89
CA PRO A 57 -9.09 13.61 24.44
C PRO A 57 -8.03 12.70 23.78
N ALA A 58 -7.13 12.05 24.51
CA ALA A 58 -6.03 11.29 23.88
C ALA A 58 -6.44 9.89 23.41
N LEU A 59 -7.44 9.27 24.03
CA LEU A 59 -8.00 8.00 23.52
C LEU A 59 -8.80 8.21 22.22
N THR A 60 -9.43 9.37 22.04
CA THR A 60 -10.04 9.79 20.76
C THR A 60 -8.99 10.20 19.72
N GLY A 61 -7.88 10.80 20.15
CA GLY A 61 -6.80 11.25 19.25
C GLY A 61 -6.02 10.11 18.60
N ALA A 62 -5.76 9.01 19.33
CA ALA A 62 -5.04 7.86 18.77
C ALA A 62 -5.84 7.14 17.67
N VAL A 63 -7.15 6.97 17.86
CA VAL A 63 -8.04 6.40 16.83
C VAL A 63 -8.17 7.35 15.64
N ALA A 64 -8.29 8.66 15.88
CA ALA A 64 -8.32 9.66 14.82
C ALA A 64 -7.01 9.67 14.00
N ALA A 65 -5.84 9.57 14.65
CA ALA A 65 -4.56 9.50 13.96
C ALA A 65 -4.43 8.23 13.11
N MET A 66 -4.91 7.09 13.61
CA MET A 66 -4.92 5.83 12.85
C MET A 66 -5.88 5.87 11.66
N LEU A 67 -7.03 6.54 11.79
CA LEU A 67 -7.96 6.79 10.68
C LEU A 67 -7.42 7.80 9.67
N ILE A 68 -6.66 8.81 10.09
CA ILE A 68 -6.01 9.77 9.17
C ILE A 68 -4.87 9.09 8.40
N VAL A 69 -4.05 8.27 9.06
CA VAL A 69 -2.94 7.54 8.40
C VAL A 69 -3.49 6.42 7.51
N GLY A 70 -4.44 5.63 7.98
CA GLY A 70 -5.10 4.60 7.18
C GLY A 70 -5.93 5.19 6.03
N GLY A 71 -6.64 6.28 6.29
CA GLY A 71 -7.43 7.01 5.29
C GLY A 71 -6.58 7.70 4.24
N SER A 72 -5.43 8.28 4.60
CA SER A 72 -4.53 8.91 3.64
C SER A 72 -3.85 7.89 2.71
N LEU A 73 -3.42 6.74 3.23
CA LEU A 73 -2.91 5.63 2.42
C LEU A 73 -3.99 5.05 1.50
N GLY A 74 -5.20 4.84 2.03
CA GLY A 74 -6.36 4.41 1.25
C GLY A 74 -6.75 5.41 0.15
N PHE A 75 -6.71 6.71 0.45
CA PHE A 75 -7.06 7.78 -0.48
C PHE A 75 -6.04 7.92 -1.62
N LEU A 76 -4.74 7.79 -1.33
CA LEU A 76 -3.70 7.75 -2.37
C LEU A 76 -3.85 6.53 -3.27
N HIS A 77 -4.15 5.37 -2.71
CA HIS A 77 -4.38 4.15 -3.49
C HIS A 77 -5.65 4.27 -4.34
N TYR A 78 -6.72 4.83 -3.79
CA TYR A 78 -7.98 5.04 -4.49
C TYR A 78 -7.84 6.07 -5.63
N ARG A 79 -7.10 7.18 -5.42
CA ARG A 79 -6.81 8.15 -6.50
C ARG A 79 -5.96 7.55 -7.60
N ASN A 80 -5.00 6.69 -7.28
CA ASN A 80 -4.23 6.00 -8.31
C ASN A 80 -5.14 5.07 -9.12
N VAL A 81 -5.93 4.21 -8.48
CA VAL A 81 -6.85 3.28 -9.17
C VAL A 81 -7.89 4.02 -10.03
N GLN A 82 -8.38 5.19 -9.58
CA GLN A 82 -9.28 6.02 -10.39
C GLN A 82 -8.61 6.55 -11.67
N ARG A 83 -7.35 7.01 -11.59
CA ARG A 83 -6.59 7.46 -12.77
C ARG A 83 -6.36 6.34 -13.78
N TRP A 84 -6.20 5.10 -13.31
CA TRP A 84 -6.11 3.93 -14.18
C TRP A 84 -7.41 3.73 -14.98
N ARG A 85 -8.57 3.80 -14.29
CA ARG A 85 -9.89 3.65 -14.91
C ARG A 85 -10.23 4.74 -15.92
N GLU A 86 -9.91 6.00 -15.61
CA GLU A 86 -10.13 7.12 -16.53
C GLU A 86 -9.24 7.01 -17.79
N GLY A 87 -8.01 6.51 -17.63
CA GLY A 87 -7.09 6.26 -18.75
C GLY A 87 -7.53 5.10 -19.66
N GLU A 88 -8.22 4.10 -19.11
CA GLU A 88 -8.69 2.95 -19.88
C GLU A 88 -9.81 3.31 -20.87
N ALA A 89 -10.75 4.17 -20.47
CA ALA A 89 -11.81 4.64 -21.36
C ALA A 89 -11.25 5.44 -22.56
N ALA A 90 -10.29 6.35 -22.31
CA ALA A 90 -9.65 7.12 -23.37
C ALA A 90 -8.87 6.24 -24.36
N LYS A 91 -8.20 5.18 -23.85
CA LYS A 91 -7.47 4.21 -24.69
C LYS A 91 -8.40 3.44 -25.62
N GLN A 92 -9.61 3.08 -25.17
CA GLN A 92 -10.56 2.34 -26.01
C GLN A 92 -11.01 3.16 -27.22
N HIS A 93 -11.35 4.44 -27.02
CA HIS A 93 -11.74 5.32 -28.13
C HIS A 93 -10.60 5.55 -29.13
N ALA A 94 -9.37 5.75 -28.63
CA ALA A 94 -8.19 5.91 -29.47
C ALA A 94 -7.90 4.64 -30.30
N LEU A 95 -8.01 3.45 -29.70
CA LEU A 95 -7.82 2.18 -30.40
C LEU A 95 -8.83 1.96 -31.53
N VAL A 96 -10.11 2.33 -31.30
CA VAL A 96 -11.15 2.23 -32.33
C VAL A 96 -10.87 3.19 -33.48
N ALA A 97 -10.53 4.45 -33.18
CA ALA A 97 -10.17 5.43 -34.20
C ALA A 97 -8.95 4.96 -35.02
N LEU A 98 -7.92 4.42 -34.36
CA LEU A 98 -6.73 3.89 -35.02
C LEU A 98 -7.07 2.73 -35.96
N ARG A 99 -7.95 1.82 -35.54
CA ARG A 99 -8.43 0.70 -36.38
C ARG A 99 -9.17 1.18 -37.62
N ILE A 100 -10.05 2.18 -37.48
CA ILE A 100 -10.79 2.76 -38.61
C ILE A 100 -9.81 3.42 -39.59
N THR A 101 -8.85 4.19 -39.07
CA THR A 101 -7.83 4.84 -39.91
C THR A 101 -6.97 3.82 -40.63
N ASN A 102 -6.55 2.74 -39.95
CA ASN A 102 -5.80 1.66 -40.57
C ASN A 102 -6.61 0.95 -41.67
N ALA A 103 -7.89 0.68 -41.43
CA ALA A 103 -8.78 0.12 -42.44
C ALA A 103 -8.94 1.04 -43.67
N LYS A 104 -9.08 2.36 -43.47
CA LYS A 104 -9.13 3.33 -44.58
C LYS A 104 -7.81 3.43 -45.32
N LEU A 105 -6.68 3.39 -44.61
CA LEU A 105 -5.35 3.41 -45.22
C LEU A 105 -5.13 2.18 -46.11
N ASN A 106 -5.46 0.99 -45.61
CA ASN A 106 -5.39 -0.24 -46.39
C ASN A 106 -6.28 -0.18 -47.63
N HIS A 107 -7.50 0.36 -47.50
CA HIS A 107 -8.41 0.53 -48.64
C HIS A 107 -7.83 1.44 -49.72
N VAL A 108 -7.16 2.53 -49.35
CA VAL A 108 -6.49 3.42 -50.32
C VAL A 108 -5.29 2.73 -50.97
N ILE A 109 -4.47 2.02 -50.19
CA ILE A 109 -3.31 1.26 -50.69
C ILE A 109 -3.76 0.21 -51.71
N GLU A 110 -4.84 -0.52 -51.41
CA GLU A 110 -5.39 -1.54 -52.29
C GLU A 110 -5.91 -0.91 -53.60
N ARG A 111 -6.62 0.23 -53.51
CA ARG A 111 -7.09 0.97 -54.68
C ARG A 111 -5.94 1.42 -55.59
N VAL A 112 -4.87 1.94 -55.00
CA VAL A 112 -3.67 2.38 -55.74
C VAL A 112 -2.99 1.19 -56.42
N LYS A 113 -2.87 0.05 -55.72
CA LYS A 113 -2.33 -1.19 -56.29
C LYS A 113 -3.16 -1.69 -57.47
N THR A 114 -4.49 -1.67 -57.38
CA THR A 114 -5.37 -2.05 -58.49
C THR A 114 -5.34 -1.08 -59.66
N SER A 115 -5.10 0.23 -59.42
CA SER A 115 -4.95 1.22 -60.50
C SER A 115 -3.57 1.24 -61.16
N GLN A 116 -2.56 0.64 -60.52
CA GLN A 116 -1.20 0.49 -61.06
C GLN A 116 -0.94 -0.90 -61.67
N ALA A 117 -1.92 -1.82 -61.63
CA ALA A 117 -1.84 -3.05 -62.40
C ALA A 117 -2.05 -2.71 -63.90
N PRO A 118 -1.13 -3.12 -64.80
CA PRO A 118 -1.16 -2.77 -66.22
C PRO A 118 -2.31 -3.43 -66.99
#